data_AF-M1EKH5-F1
#
_entry.id   AF-M1EKH5-F1
#
_cell.length_a   1.000
_cell.length_b   1.000
_cell.length_c   1.000
_cell.angle_alpha   90.00
_cell.angle_beta   90.00
_cell.angle_gamma   90.00
#
_symmetry.space_group_name_H-M   'P 1'
#
loop_
_entity.id
_entity.type
_entity.pdbx_description
1 polymer ?
#
loop_
_entity_poly.entity_id
_entity_poly.type
_entity_poly.pdbx_seq_one_letter_code
_entity_poly.pdbx_strand_id
1 'polypeptide(L)'
;MAGLKRRASQVWPEERGEQEHGLYSLHRMFDIVGTHLTHRDVRVLSFLFVDVIDDHERGLIRDGRDFLLALERQGRCDESNFRQVLQLLRIITRHDLLPYVTLKRRRAVCPDLVDK
;
A
#
# COMPACT_ATOMS: atom_id res chain seq x y z
N MET A 1 4.91 33.28 20.48
CA MET A 1 4.12 32.22 19.82
C MET A 1 4.81 31.86 18.51
N ALA A 2 5.64 30.82 18.50
CA ALA A 2 6.39 30.40 17.31
C ALA A 2 5.63 29.27 16.60
N GLY A 3 5.08 29.59 15.41
CA GLY A 3 4.39 28.64 14.56
C GLY A 3 5.37 27.60 14.02
N LEU A 4 5.18 26.35 14.43
CA LEU A 4 5.89 25.19 13.90
C LEU A 4 5.60 25.07 12.40
N LYS A 5 6.56 25.51 11.59
CA LYS A 5 6.58 25.35 10.13
C LYS A 5 6.60 23.85 9.85
N ARG A 6 5.41 23.28 9.64
CA ARG A 6 5.23 21.88 9.25
C ARG A 6 6.10 21.63 8.02
N ARG A 7 7.03 20.68 8.15
CA ARG A 7 7.92 20.20 7.10
C ARG A 7 7.08 19.97 5.85
N ALA A 8 7.28 20.79 4.83
CA ALA A 8 6.79 20.49 3.50
C ALA A 8 7.48 19.20 3.08
N SER A 9 6.71 18.12 2.98
CA SER A 9 7.13 16.91 2.28
C SER A 9 7.66 17.36 0.92
N GLN A 10 8.96 17.21 0.70
CA GLN A 10 9.56 17.44 -0.60
C GLN A 10 8.95 16.39 -1.53
N VAL A 11 7.95 16.82 -2.30
CA VAL A 11 7.40 16.02 -3.40
C VAL A 11 8.51 15.94 -4.44
N TRP A 12 9.07 14.76 -4.62
CA TRP A 12 10.20 14.56 -5.53
C TRP A 12 9.73 14.72 -6.99
N PRO A 13 10.57 15.19 -7.91
CA PRO A 13 10.20 15.35 -9.33
C PRO A 13 9.65 14.06 -9.97
N GLU A 14 10.12 12.90 -9.51
CA GLU A 14 9.68 11.58 -9.98
C GLU A 14 8.21 11.32 -9.64
N GLU A 15 7.73 11.78 -8.47
CA GLU A 15 6.31 11.69 -8.09
C GLU A 15 5.39 12.55 -8.97
N ARG A 16 5.92 13.61 -9.63
CA ARG A 16 5.18 14.38 -10.65
C ARG A 16 5.08 13.64 -11.97
N GLY A 17 6.18 13.01 -12.40
CA GLY A 17 6.19 12.18 -13.61
C GLY A 17 5.22 11.00 -13.50
N GLU A 18 5.18 10.33 -12.35
CA GLU A 18 4.19 9.26 -12.10
C GLU A 18 2.75 9.77 -12.14
N GLN A 19 2.47 10.97 -11.62
CA GLN A 19 1.13 11.57 -11.68
C GLN A 19 0.67 11.87 -13.10
N GLU A 20 1.58 12.32 -13.98
CA GLU A 20 1.29 12.60 -15.38
C GLU A 20 1.02 11.32 -16.19
N HIS A 21 1.71 10.21 -15.86
CA HIS A 21 1.48 8.90 -16.48
C HIS A 21 0.35 8.09 -15.82
N GLY A 22 -0.26 8.61 -14.75
CA GLY A 22 -1.34 7.94 -14.02
C GLY A 22 -0.86 6.71 -13.25
N LEU A 23 0.36 6.75 -12.71
CA LEU A 23 0.93 5.73 -11.85
C LEU A 23 0.90 6.16 -10.37
N TYR A 24 1.01 5.19 -9.49
CA TYR A 24 1.23 5.31 -8.06
C TYR A 24 2.57 4.66 -7.74
N SER A 25 3.36 5.26 -6.84
CA SER A 25 4.49 4.57 -6.22
C SER A 25 4.03 3.35 -5.42
N LEU A 26 4.95 2.41 -5.16
CA LEU A 26 4.65 1.22 -4.35
C LEU A 26 4.11 1.57 -2.96
N HIS A 27 4.79 2.50 -2.28
CA HIS A 27 4.37 2.93 -0.96
C HIS A 27 2.98 3.57 -0.97
N ARG A 28 2.60 4.25 -2.06
CA ARG A 28 1.26 4.78 -2.19
C ARG A 28 0.23 3.67 -2.36
N MET A 29 0.54 2.61 -3.11
CA MET A 29 -0.29 1.42 -3.18
C MET A 29 -0.42 0.75 -1.80
N PHE A 30 0.67 0.69 -1.00
CA PHE A 30 0.62 0.21 0.37
C PHE A 30 -0.29 1.04 1.28
N ASP A 31 -0.33 2.37 1.13
CA ASP A 31 -1.30 3.20 1.86
C ASP A 31 -2.74 2.75 1.56
N ILE A 32 -3.07 2.55 0.27
CA ILE A 32 -4.43 2.21 -0.16
C ILE A 32 -4.82 0.83 0.38
N VAL A 33 -4.01 -0.21 0.15
CA VAL A 33 -4.34 -1.57 0.61
C VAL A 33 -4.25 -1.68 2.12
N GLY A 34 -3.20 -1.11 2.72
CA GLY A 34 -2.94 -1.15 4.16
C GLY A 34 -4.05 -0.50 5.00
N THR A 35 -4.58 0.64 4.55
CA THR A 35 -5.71 1.32 5.24
C THR A 35 -7.01 0.52 5.21
N HIS A 36 -7.18 -0.36 4.22
CA HIS A 36 -8.33 -1.24 4.16
C HIS A 36 -8.11 -2.59 4.89
N LEU A 37 -6.91 -2.92 5.34
CA LEU A 37 -6.71 -4.10 6.19
C LEU A 37 -7.24 -3.83 7.60
N THR A 38 -8.07 -4.75 8.10
CA THR A 38 -8.59 -4.65 9.46
C THR A 38 -7.52 -5.05 10.48
N HIS A 39 -7.66 -4.63 11.73
CA HIS A 39 -6.77 -5.11 12.81
C HIS A 39 -6.74 -6.65 12.92
N ARG A 40 -7.85 -7.32 12.61
CA ARG A 40 -7.90 -8.78 12.57
C ARG A 40 -7.01 -9.33 11.45
N ASP A 41 -7.12 -8.75 10.26
CA ASP A 41 -6.30 -9.14 9.11
C ASP A 41 -4.81 -9.00 9.44
N VAL A 42 -4.40 -7.84 9.98
CA VAL A 42 -3.01 -7.56 10.35
C VAL A 42 -2.51 -8.59 11.37
N ARG A 43 -3.28 -8.89 12.41
CA ARG A 43 -2.89 -9.90 13.41
C ARG A 43 -2.73 -11.29 12.82
N VAL A 44 -3.63 -11.71 11.94
CA VAL A 44 -3.54 -12.99 11.23
C VAL A 44 -2.30 -13.03 10.35
N LEU A 45 -2.04 -11.96 9.59
CA LEU A 45 -0.87 -11.85 8.73
C LEU A 45 0.44 -11.87 9.53
N SER A 46 0.54 -11.11 10.62
CA SER A 46 1.70 -11.11 11.52
C SER A 46 1.98 -12.49 12.14
N PHE A 47 0.95 -13.31 12.31
CA PHE A 47 1.10 -14.70 12.75
C PHE A 47 1.57 -15.62 11.61
N LEU A 48 0.95 -15.51 10.43
CA LEU A 48 1.28 -16.34 9.27
C LEU A 48 2.71 -16.12 8.74
N PHE A 49 3.30 -14.95 9.00
CA PHE A 49 4.62 -14.57 8.53
C PHE A 49 5.69 -14.54 9.63
N VAL A 50 5.47 -15.26 10.74
CA VAL A 50 6.45 -15.36 11.84
C VAL A 50 7.84 -15.80 11.41
N ASP A 51 7.94 -16.70 10.43
CA ASP A 51 9.23 -17.21 9.93
C ASP A 51 9.87 -16.30 8.87
N VAL A 52 9.16 -15.25 8.44
CA VAL A 52 9.58 -14.35 7.36
C VAL A 52 9.94 -12.97 7.90
N ILE A 53 9.20 -12.47 8.88
CA ILE A 53 9.41 -11.18 9.50
C ILE A 53 9.97 -11.41 10.90
N ASP A 54 11.17 -10.90 11.17
CA ASP A 54 11.82 -11.05 12.47
C ASP A 54 11.03 -10.40 13.62
N ASP A 55 11.35 -10.82 14.85
CA ASP A 55 10.65 -10.38 16.07
C ASP A 55 10.69 -8.87 16.28
N HIS A 56 11.79 -8.23 15.89
CA HIS A 56 11.97 -6.80 16.05
C HIS A 56 11.03 -6.04 15.11
N GLU A 57 11.09 -6.32 13.80
CA GLU A 57 10.22 -5.68 12.81
C GLU A 57 8.75 -5.95 13.11
N ARG A 58 8.42 -7.17 13.53
CA ARG A 58 7.04 -7.53 13.90
C ARG A 58 6.52 -6.73 15.10
N GLY A 59 7.39 -6.40 16.06
CA GLY A 59 7.06 -5.52 17.19
C GLY A 59 6.73 -4.08 16.76
N LEU A 60 7.14 -3.67 15.57
CA LEU A 60 6.87 -2.34 15.01
C LEU A 60 5.56 -2.27 14.20
N ILE A 61 4.96 -3.40 13.85
CA ILE A 61 3.77 -3.45 13.00
C ILE A 61 2.53 -2.99 13.78
N ARG A 62 2.00 -1.81 13.43
CA ARG A 62 0.78 -1.25 14.07
C ARG A 62 -0.45 -1.36 13.19
N ASP A 63 -0.26 -1.34 11.88
CA ASP A 63 -1.32 -1.39 10.89
C ASP A 63 -0.91 -2.20 9.64
N GLY A 64 -1.80 -2.26 8.65
CA GLY A 64 -1.56 -2.99 7.42
C GLY A 64 -0.46 -2.39 6.55
N ARG A 65 -0.23 -1.07 6.63
CA ARG A 65 0.84 -0.40 5.88
C ARG A 65 2.21 -0.79 6.44
N ASP A 66 2.36 -0.77 7.76
CA ASP A 66 3.59 -1.20 8.43
C ASP A 66 3.91 -2.67 8.09
N PHE A 67 2.88 -3.52 8.05
CA PHE A 67 3.05 -4.92 7.65
C PHE A 67 3.56 -5.07 6.21
N LEU A 68 3.00 -4.31 5.26
CA LEU A 68 3.43 -4.35 3.86
C LEU A 68 4.86 -3.81 3.67
N LEU A 69 5.23 -2.77 4.41
CA LEU A 69 6.61 -2.26 4.44
C LEU A 69 7.59 -3.30 5.01
N ALA A 70 7.19 -4.02 6.06
CA ALA A 70 8.01 -5.10 6.60
C ALA A 70 8.22 -6.20 5.55
N LEU A 71 7.21 -6.57 4.77
CA LEU A 71 7.36 -7.53 3.66
C LEU A 71 8.31 -7.04 2.56
N GLU A 72 8.26 -5.76 2.20
CA GLU A 72 9.17 -5.14 1.24
C GLU A 72 10.62 -5.19 1.72
N ARG A 73 10.86 -4.85 3.00
CA ARG A 73 12.19 -4.91 3.62
C ARG A 73 12.80 -6.32 3.61
N GLN A 74 11.95 -7.34 3.73
CA GLN A 74 12.34 -8.75 3.62
C GLN A 74 12.47 -9.23 2.16
N GLY A 75 12.34 -8.35 1.17
CA GLY A 75 12.46 -8.66 -0.25
C GLY A 75 11.32 -9.54 -0.79
N ARG A 76 10.17 -9.58 -0.12
CA ARG A 76 9.05 -10.45 -0.50
C ARG A 76 8.11 -9.81 -1.53
N CYS A 77 8.16 -8.49 -1.68
CA CYS A 77 7.45 -7.74 -2.70
C CYS A 77 8.18 -6.44 -3.03
N ASP A 78 8.08 -6.02 -4.29
CA ASP A 78 8.61 -4.77 -4.82
C ASP A 78 7.69 -4.25 -5.95
N GLU A 79 8.09 -3.16 -6.62
CA GLU A 79 7.36 -2.54 -7.74
C GLU A 79 7.16 -3.46 -8.95
N SER A 80 7.99 -4.48 -9.11
CA SER A 80 7.94 -5.44 -10.21
C SER A 80 7.15 -6.71 -9.87
N ASN A 81 6.98 -7.01 -8.57
CA ASN A 81 6.43 -8.28 -8.11
C ASN A 81 5.45 -8.12 -6.93
N PHE A 82 4.16 -8.10 -7.26
CA PHE A 82 3.07 -8.09 -6.28
C PHE A 82 2.54 -9.47 -5.90
N ARG A 83 3.18 -10.57 -6.33
CA ARG A 83 2.60 -11.92 -6.12
C ARG A 83 2.37 -12.24 -4.65
N GLN A 84 3.31 -11.86 -3.78
CA GLN A 84 3.16 -12.11 -2.34
C GLN A 84 1.99 -11.32 -1.74
N VAL A 85 1.80 -10.07 -2.16
CA VAL A 85 0.68 -9.22 -1.74
C VAL A 85 -0.65 -9.77 -2.25
N LEU A 86 -0.72 -10.25 -3.49
CA LEU A 86 -1.92 -10.89 -4.00
C LEU A 86 -2.22 -12.21 -3.28
N GLN A 87 -1.19 -12.99 -2.95
CA GLN A 87 -1.33 -14.26 -2.25
C GLN A 87 -1.81 -14.06 -0.81
N LEU A 88 -1.24 -13.11 -0.06
CA LEU A 88 -1.65 -12.86 1.31
C LEU A 88 -3.13 -12.43 1.37
N LEU A 89 -3.55 -11.54 0.45
CA LEU A 89 -4.94 -11.09 0.37
C LEU A 89 -5.91 -12.24 0.08
N ARG A 90 -5.50 -13.22 -0.73
CA ARG A 90 -6.29 -14.44 -0.95
C ARG A 90 -6.37 -15.31 0.31
N ILE A 91 -5.27 -15.45 1.05
CA ILE A 91 -5.23 -16.24 2.29
C ILE A 91 -6.14 -15.64 3.36
N ILE A 92 -6.16 -14.31 3.52
CA ILE A 92 -7.07 -13.63 4.45
C ILE A 92 -8.45 -13.35 3.85
N THR A 93 -8.76 -13.90 2.68
CA THR A 93 -10.04 -13.74 1.97
C THR A 93 -10.44 -12.28 1.64
N ARG A 94 -9.48 -11.34 1.64
CA ARG A 94 -9.68 -9.93 1.25
C ARG A 94 -9.58 -9.75 -0.27
N HIS A 95 -10.48 -10.44 -0.98
CA HIS A 95 -10.53 -10.43 -2.44
C HIS A 95 -10.92 -9.06 -3.00
N ASP A 96 -11.62 -8.24 -2.22
CA ASP A 96 -12.01 -6.87 -2.55
C ASP A 96 -10.81 -5.93 -2.74
N LEU A 97 -9.67 -6.25 -2.13
CA LEU A 97 -8.45 -5.44 -2.21
C LEU A 97 -7.55 -5.78 -3.40
N LEU A 98 -7.78 -6.94 -4.05
CA LEU A 98 -6.97 -7.38 -5.19
C LEU A 98 -6.90 -6.35 -6.34
N PRO A 99 -7.98 -5.64 -6.71
CA PRO A 99 -7.93 -4.63 -7.77
C PRO A 99 -7.07 -3.39 -7.46
N TYR A 100 -6.72 -3.19 -6.18
CA TYR A 100 -5.90 -2.06 -5.72
C TYR A 100 -4.40 -2.40 -5.67
N VAL A 101 -4.03 -3.68 -5.83
CA VAL A 101 -2.64 -4.12 -5.90
C VAL A 101 -2.09 -3.90 -7.31
N THR A 102 -1.95 -2.62 -7.66
CA THR A 102 -1.39 -2.16 -8.92
C THR A 102 -0.79 -0.78 -8.75
N LEU A 103 0.26 -0.49 -9.50
CA LEU A 103 0.78 0.87 -9.62
C LEU A 103 -0.05 1.71 -10.59
N LYS A 104 -0.99 1.13 -11.35
CA LYS A 104 -1.79 1.88 -12.30
C LYS A 104 -3.00 2.51 -11.63
N ARG A 105 -3.12 3.84 -11.72
CA ARG A 105 -4.32 4.55 -11.26
C ARG A 105 -5.51 4.16 -12.15
N ARG A 106 -6.61 3.73 -11.52
CA ARG A 106 -7.90 3.60 -12.20
C ARG A 106 -8.41 4.99 -12.54
N ARG A 107 -8.53 5.31 -13.84
CA ARG A 107 -9.27 6.51 -14.28
C ARG A 107 -10.75 6.31 -13.91
N ALA A 108 -11.33 7.29 -13.22
CA ALA A 108 -12.78 7.40 -13.18
C ALA A 108 -13.25 7.58 -14.64
N VAL A 109 -14.25 6.81 -15.05
CA VAL A 109 -14.97 7.09 -16.29
C VAL A 109 -15.49 8.52 -16.19
N CYS A 110 -15.20 9.34 -17.20
CA CYS A 110 -15.84 10.65 -17.32
C CYS A 110 -17.34 10.40 -17.36
N PRO A 111 -18.17 11.06 -16.53
CA PRO A 111 -19.60 11.02 -16.77
C PRO A 111 -19.79 11.65 -18.15
N ASP A 112 -20.25 10.86 -19.11
CA ASP A 112 -20.66 11.40 -20.41
C ASP A 112 -21.63 12.55 -20.12
N LEU A 113 -21.33 13.73 -20.66
CA LEU A 113 -22.25 14.85 -20.63
C LEU A 113 -23.49 14.38 -21.39
N VAL A 114 -24.52 13.96 -20.65
CA VAL A 114 -25.84 13.74 -21.20
C VAL A 114 -26.35 15.09 -21.69
N ASP A 115 -26.19 15.35 -22.99
CA ASP A 115 -26.84 16.45 -23.68
C ASP A 115 -28.35 16.33 -23.42
N LYS A 116 -28.93 17.39 -22.84
CA LYS A 116 -30.37 17.54 -22.62
C LYS A 116 -30.95 18.49 -23.64
#